data_AF-A0A0L0G1Y1-F1
#
_entry.id   AF-A0A0L0G1Y1-F1
#
_cell.length_a   1.000
_cell.length_b   1.000
_cell.length_c   1.000
_cell.angle_alpha   90.00
_cell.angle_beta   90.00
_cell.angle_gamma   90.00
#
_symmetry.space_group_name_H-M   'P 1'
#
loop_
_entity.id
_entity.type
_entity.pdbx_description
1 polymer ?
#
loop_
_entity_poly.entity_id
_entity_poly.type
_entity_poly.pdbx_seq_one_letter_code
_entity_poly.pdbx_strand_id
1 'polypeptide(L)'
;MDSPKMVKWPTRFDNLDAALAFAREYWPQCSVYSNLESANTHLIAIRKLIQVLPISRQEVCASTATALAHLIFAKSDLYHVSKRNQELQAEVDRFKRHNVELGDDHKLLIAKYDTLKSEHP
;
A
#
# COMPACT_ATOMS: atom_id res chain seq x y z
N MET A 1 24.05 -18.63 -2.46
CA MET A 1 22.85 -18.03 -1.84
C MET A 1 23.34 -16.92 -0.94
N ASP A 2 22.86 -15.69 -1.15
CA ASP A 2 23.23 -14.58 -0.28
C ASP A 2 22.67 -14.81 1.14
N SER A 3 23.45 -14.45 2.15
CA SER A 3 23.00 -14.54 3.54
C SER A 3 21.74 -13.69 3.74
N PRO A 4 20.76 -14.15 4.54
CA PRO A 4 19.55 -13.38 4.81
C PRO A 4 19.92 -12.01 5.38
N LYS A 5 19.39 -10.93 4.79
CA LYS A 5 19.61 -9.58 5.31
C LYS A 5 18.94 -9.45 6.69
N MET A 6 19.74 -9.20 7.72
CA MET A 6 19.25 -9.04 9.09
C MET A 6 18.64 -7.65 9.30
N VAL A 7 17.57 -7.58 10.10
CA VAL A 7 16.90 -6.32 10.39
C VAL A 7 17.60 -5.59 11.52
N LYS A 8 17.98 -4.34 11.26
CA LYS A 8 18.54 -3.44 12.27
C LYS A 8 17.40 -2.76 13.02
N TRP A 9 16.84 -3.44 14.02
CA TRP A 9 15.65 -2.96 14.71
C TRP A 9 15.91 -1.65 15.48
N PRO A 10 15.22 -0.54 15.16
CA PRO A 10 15.26 0.65 15.98
C PRO A 10 14.58 0.38 17.34
N THR A 11 15.03 1.09 18.39
CA THR A 11 14.38 1.09 19.73
C THR A 11 13.23 2.10 19.81
N ARG A 12 13.24 3.11 18.97
CA ARG A 12 12.13 4.00 18.64
C ARG A 12 12.50 4.74 17.36
N PHE A 13 11.54 5.36 16.71
CA PHE A 13 11.79 6.36 15.69
C PHE A 13 11.81 7.74 16.34
N ASP A 14 12.81 8.55 15.99
CA ASP A 14 12.94 9.93 16.50
C ASP A 14 12.15 10.94 15.65
N ASN A 15 11.84 10.61 14.40
CA ASN A 15 11.00 11.40 13.51
C ASN A 15 10.25 10.51 12.51
N LEU A 16 9.24 11.07 11.85
CA LEU A 16 8.39 10.34 10.91
C LEU A 16 9.21 9.86 9.71
N ASP A 17 10.09 10.69 9.15
CA ASP A 17 10.89 10.34 7.97
C ASP A 17 11.77 9.10 8.18
N ALA A 18 12.37 8.95 9.36
CA ALA A 18 13.13 7.75 9.74
C ALA A 18 12.23 6.51 9.79
N ALA A 19 11.00 6.65 10.30
CA ALA A 19 10.02 5.56 10.28
C ALA A 19 9.59 5.18 8.87
N LEU A 20 9.41 6.17 7.99
CA LEU A 20 9.06 6.00 6.59
C LEU A 20 10.18 5.30 5.82
N ALA A 21 11.42 5.74 6.00
CA ALA A 21 12.59 5.13 5.38
C ALA A 21 12.74 3.66 5.81
N PHE A 22 12.58 3.38 7.11
CA PHE A 22 12.62 2.01 7.64
C PHE A 22 11.50 1.14 7.05
N ALA A 23 10.28 1.68 6.96
CA ALA A 23 9.14 0.97 6.38
C ALA A 23 9.34 0.65 4.90
N ARG A 24 9.89 1.59 4.12
CA ARG A 24 10.21 1.36 2.69
C ARG A 24 11.26 0.28 2.51
N GLU A 25 12.23 0.20 3.41
CA GLU A 25 13.31 -0.80 3.32
C GLU A 25 12.83 -2.22 3.66
N TYR A 26 11.99 -2.37 4.68
CA TYR A 26 11.65 -3.70 5.23
C TYR A 26 10.21 -4.15 4.97
N TRP A 27 9.28 -3.26 4.64
CA TRP A 27 7.88 -3.59 4.35
C TRP A 27 7.21 -2.56 3.43
N PRO A 28 7.72 -2.38 2.20
CA PRO A 28 7.25 -1.33 1.28
C PRO A 28 5.78 -1.45 0.87
N GLN A 29 5.17 -2.62 1.07
CA GLN A 29 3.78 -2.91 0.69
C GLN A 29 2.76 -2.53 1.79
N CYS A 30 3.22 -2.18 2.99
CA CYS A 30 2.33 -1.81 4.08
C CYS A 30 1.93 -0.32 4.02
N SER A 31 0.74 -0.02 4.55
CA SER A 31 0.25 1.35 4.73
C SER A 31 1.28 2.22 5.42
N VAL A 32 1.55 3.38 4.84
CA VAL A 32 2.56 4.31 5.32
C VAL A 32 2.06 5.02 6.60
N TYR A 33 2.94 5.21 7.59
CA TYR A 33 2.59 5.90 8.82
C TYR A 33 2.22 7.37 8.54
N SER A 34 1.10 7.83 9.11
CA SER A 34 0.66 9.24 8.99
C SER A 34 1.29 10.16 10.04
N ASN A 35 1.77 9.60 11.15
CA ASN A 35 2.44 10.33 12.22
C ASN A 35 3.42 9.43 13.00
N LEU A 36 4.31 10.07 13.76
CA LEU A 36 5.36 9.42 14.52
C LEU A 36 4.84 8.51 15.63
N GLU A 37 3.73 8.89 16.27
CA GLU A 37 3.11 8.13 17.35
C GLU A 37 2.60 6.77 16.85
N SER A 38 1.91 6.76 15.71
CA SER A 38 1.46 5.55 15.03
C SER A 38 2.63 4.65 14.65
N ALA A 39 3.71 5.23 14.10
CA ALA A 39 4.91 4.47 13.76
C ALA A 39 5.56 3.79 14.98
N ASN A 40 5.70 4.51 16.09
CA ASN A 40 6.28 3.98 17.32
C ASN A 40 5.37 2.94 17.99
N THR A 41 4.05 3.15 17.95
CA THR A 41 3.06 2.17 18.42
C THR A 41 3.15 0.87 17.64
N HIS A 42 3.27 0.96 16.31
CA HIS A 42 3.45 -0.20 15.45
C HIS A 42 4.75 -0.96 15.76
N LEU A 43 5.85 -0.23 15.94
CA LEU A 43 7.14 -0.80 16.31
C LEU A 43 7.10 -1.54 17.67
N ILE A 44 6.37 -1.00 18.65
CA ILE A 44 6.15 -1.66 19.94
C ILE A 44 5.35 -2.95 19.77
N ALA A 45 4.29 -2.92 18.96
CA ALA A 45 3.47 -4.10 18.68
C ALA A 45 4.26 -5.23 18.00
N ILE A 46 5.12 -4.89 17.03
CA ILE A 46 6.04 -5.86 16.41
C ILE A 46 6.99 -6.46 17.45
N ARG A 47 7.58 -5.65 18.35
CA ARG A 47 8.44 -6.19 19.42
C ARG A 47 7.73 -7.16 20.34
N LYS A 48 6.50 -6.84 20.75
CA LYS A 48 5.68 -7.74 21.56
C LYS A 48 5.44 -9.06 20.81
N LEU A 49 5.18 -9.01 19.51
CA LEU A 49 4.99 -10.21 18.71
C LEU A 49 6.26 -11.06 18.59
N ILE A 50 7.43 -10.44 18.39
CA ILE A 50 8.73 -11.12 18.39
C ILE A 50 8.96 -11.85 19.73
N GLN A 51 8.65 -11.19 20.85
CA GLN A 51 8.77 -11.78 22.19
C GLN A 51 7.80 -12.96 22.41
N VAL A 52 6.58 -12.88 21.87
CA VAL A 52 5.57 -13.95 21.97
C VAL A 52 5.91 -15.16 21.09
N LEU A 53 6.60 -14.96 19.96
CA LEU A 53 6.96 -16.01 19.00
C LEU A 53 8.33 -16.67 19.26
N PRO A 54 8.80 -16.65 20.52
CA PRO A 54 10.22 -16.72 20.94
C PRO A 54 11.30 -16.48 19.86
N ILE A 55 11.15 -15.45 19.02
CA ILE A 55 12.14 -15.17 17.96
C ILE A 55 13.26 -14.32 18.55
N SER A 56 14.52 -14.72 18.35
CA SER A 56 15.65 -13.85 18.68
C SER A 56 15.59 -12.60 17.82
N ARG A 57 15.46 -11.42 18.46
CA ARG A 57 15.37 -10.13 17.75
C ARG A 57 16.60 -9.85 16.87
N GLN A 58 17.76 -10.41 17.24
CA GLN A 58 19.01 -10.30 16.48
C GLN A 58 19.02 -11.20 15.24
N GLU A 59 18.18 -12.23 15.22
CA GLU A 59 18.09 -13.24 14.17
C GLU A 59 16.90 -13.04 13.23
N VAL A 60 16.19 -11.91 13.34
CA VAL A 60 15.09 -11.61 12.43
C VAL A 60 15.65 -11.15 11.08
N CYS A 61 15.49 -11.98 10.06
CA CYS A 61 15.76 -11.61 8.68
C CYS A 61 14.68 -10.69 8.13
N ALA A 62 15.00 -9.99 7.04
CA ALA A 62 14.12 -9.01 6.40
C ALA A 62 12.76 -9.62 6.03
N SER A 63 12.71 -10.84 5.49
CA SER A 63 11.46 -11.51 5.13
C SER A 63 10.56 -11.79 6.33
N THR A 64 11.12 -12.24 7.45
CA THR A 64 10.36 -12.41 8.69
C THR A 64 9.88 -11.06 9.24
N ALA A 65 10.70 -10.01 9.19
CA ALA A 65 10.25 -8.68 9.60
C ALA A 65 9.10 -8.15 8.73
N THR A 66 9.16 -8.36 7.41
CA THR A 66 8.06 -8.05 6.48
C THR A 66 6.79 -8.79 6.89
N ALA A 67 6.87 -10.10 7.11
CA ALA A 67 5.72 -10.91 7.52
C ALA A 67 5.12 -10.46 8.86
N LEU A 68 5.96 -10.17 9.86
CA LEU A 68 5.51 -9.66 11.16
C LEU A 68 4.84 -8.29 11.04
N ALA A 69 5.39 -7.39 10.23
CA ALA A 69 4.78 -6.09 9.96
C ALA A 69 3.41 -6.27 9.30
N HIS A 70 3.28 -7.14 8.30
CA HIS A 70 2.00 -7.45 7.68
C HIS A 70 0.99 -8.06 8.65
N LEU A 71 1.40 -8.95 9.56
CA LEU A 71 0.52 -9.53 10.58
C LEU A 71 -0.01 -8.47 11.55
N ILE A 72 0.85 -7.56 12.00
CA ILE A 72 0.42 -6.48 12.90
C ILE A 72 -0.47 -5.47 12.17
N PHE A 73 -0.11 -5.10 10.94
CA PHE A 73 -0.97 -4.28 10.11
C PHE A 73 -2.32 -4.96 9.91
N ALA A 74 -2.36 -6.24 9.49
CA ALA A 74 -3.61 -6.98 9.27
C ALA A 74 -4.49 -7.06 10.51
N LYS A 75 -3.90 -7.01 11.71
CA LYS A 75 -4.62 -6.94 12.99
C LYS A 75 -5.12 -5.53 13.33
N SER A 76 -4.60 -4.50 12.67
CA SER A 76 -4.94 -3.09 12.89
C SER A 76 -6.07 -2.64 11.97
N ASP A 77 -7.00 -1.85 12.53
CA ASP A 77 -8.05 -1.16 11.77
C ASP A 77 -7.47 -0.33 10.60
N LEU A 78 -6.24 0.18 10.75
CA LEU A 78 -5.56 0.98 9.72
C LEU A 78 -5.27 0.18 8.43
N TYR A 79 -5.03 -1.13 8.54
CA TYR A 79 -4.87 -1.99 7.36
C TYR A 79 -6.19 -2.22 6.65
N HIS A 80 -7.27 -2.42 7.38
CA HIS A 80 -8.60 -2.54 6.79
C HIS A 80 -8.99 -1.25 6.07
N VAL A 81 -8.71 -0.08 6.66
CA VAL A 81 -8.93 1.22 6.02
C VAL A 81 -8.06 1.41 4.77
N SER A 82 -6.76 1.10 4.85
CA SER A 82 -5.84 1.25 3.72
C SER A 82 -6.17 0.30 2.55
N LYS A 83 -6.46 -0.97 2.86
CA LYS A 83 -6.90 -1.95 1.86
C LYS A 83 -8.18 -1.48 1.17
N ARG A 84 -9.16 -1.01 1.95
CA ARG A 84 -10.39 -0.43 1.40
C ARG A 84 -10.12 0.80 0.55
N ASN A 85 -9.19 1.66 0.94
CA ASN A 85 -8.81 2.83 0.15
C ASN A 85 -8.14 2.44 -1.17
N GLN A 86 -7.30 1.40 -1.18
CA GLN A 86 -6.71 0.86 -2.42
C GLN A 86 -7.78 0.28 -3.35
N GLU A 87 -8.72 -0.48 -2.80
CA GLU A 87 -9.86 -1.03 -3.55
C GLU A 87 -10.72 0.10 -4.15
N LEU A 88 -11.07 1.11 -3.36
CA LEU A 88 -11.81 2.29 -3.82
C LEU A 88 -11.04 3.07 -4.88
N GLN A 89 -9.73 3.24 -4.73
CA GLN A 89 -8.91 3.93 -5.73
C GLN A 89 -8.92 3.18 -7.06
N ALA A 90 -8.76 1.85 -7.02
CA ALA A 90 -8.81 1.02 -8.22
C ALA A 90 -10.18 1.09 -8.92
N GLU A 91 -11.27 1.18 -8.14
CA GLU A 91 -12.62 1.35 -8.65
C GLU A 91 -12.85 2.74 -9.26
N VAL A 92 -12.39 3.80 -8.60
CA VAL A 92 -12.40 5.17 -9.15
C VAL A 92 -11.63 5.23 -10.47
N ASP A 93 -10.46 4.60 -10.54
CA ASP A 93 -9.65 4.58 -11.76
C ASP A 93 -10.34 3.77 -12.87
N ARG A 94 -11.05 2.70 -12.51
CA ARG A 94 -11.89 1.95 -13.45
C ARG A 94 -13.03 2.83 -13.99
N PHE A 95 -13.75 3.55 -13.13
CA PHE A 95 -14.81 4.47 -13.55
C PHE A 95 -14.29 5.59 -14.45
N LYS A 96 -13.13 6.17 -14.13
CA LYS A 96 -12.48 7.19 -14.97
C LYS A 96 -12.19 6.65 -16.37
N ARG A 97 -11.58 5.46 -16.47
CA ARG A 97 -11.31 4.83 -17.78
C ARG A 97 -12.60 4.58 -18.56
N HIS A 98 -13.62 4.03 -17.91
CA HIS A 98 -14.89 3.75 -18.56
C HIS A 98 -15.59 5.02 -19.08
N ASN A 99 -15.55 6.11 -18.32
CA ASN A 99 -16.12 7.38 -18.76
C ASN A 99 -15.39 7.99 -19.96
N VAL A 100 -14.07 7.78 -20.06
CA VAL A 100 -13.30 8.19 -21.24
C VAL A 100 -13.75 7.38 -22.46
N GLU A 101 -13.84 6.06 -22.33
CA GLU A 101 -14.31 5.16 -23.40
C GLU A 101 -15.71 5.57 -23.90
N LEU A 102 -16.66 5.81 -22.99
CA LEU A 102 -18.01 6.28 -23.35
C LEU A 102 -17.99 7.63 -24.07
N GLY A 103 -17.13 8.55 -23.64
CA GLY A 103 -16.97 9.86 -24.29
C GLY A 103 -16.42 9.73 -25.71
N ASP A 104 -15.50 8.80 -25.95
CA ASP A 104 -14.92 8.56 -27.26
C ASP A 104 -15.89 7.83 -28.19
N ASP A 105 -16.66 6.86 -27.68
CA ASP A 105 -17.75 6.22 -28.41
C ASP A 105 -18.82 7.24 -28.84
N HIS A 106 -19.16 8.18 -27.95
CA HIS A 106 -20.13 9.23 -28.26
C HIS A 106 -19.64 10.14 -29.40
N LYS A 107 -18.38 10.57 -29.37
CA LYS A 107 -17.78 11.36 -30.47
C LYS A 107 -17.78 10.59 -31.78
N LEU A 108 -17.47 9.30 -31.75
CA LEU A 108 -17.49 8.44 -32.93
C LEU A 108 -18.90 8.32 -33.52
N LEU A 109 -19.91 8.20 -32.66
CA LEU A 109 -21.31 8.13 -33.08
C LEU A 109 -21.76 9.45 -33.73
N ILE A 110 -21.41 10.59 -33.16
CA ILE A 110 -21.67 11.92 -33.75
C ILE A 110 -21.00 12.02 -35.11
N ALA A 111 -19.72 11.67 -35.21
CA ALA A 111 -19.00 11.73 -36.49
C ALA A 111 -19.64 10.84 -37.56
N LYS A 112 -20.07 9.61 -37.21
CA LYS A 112 -20.81 8.73 -38.13
C LYS A 112 -22.13 9.34 -38.57
N TYR A 113 -22.86 9.95 -37.65
CA TYR A 113 -24.12 10.61 -37.95
C TYR A 113 -23.93 11.79 -38.93
N ASP A 114 -22.93 12.64 -38.67
CA ASP A 114 -22.62 13.79 -39.51
C ASP A 114 -22.20 13.35 -40.93
N THR A 115 -21.38 12.30 -41.04
CA THR A 115 -21.03 11.69 -42.33
C THR A 115 -22.26 11.19 -43.08
N LEU A 116 -23.11 10.38 -42.44
CA LEU A 116 -24.33 9.83 -43.08
C LEU A 116 -25.28 10.94 -43.55
N LYS A 117 -25.45 11.99 -42.75
CA LYS A 117 -26.28 13.15 -43.11
C LYS A 117 -25.71 13.91 -44.31
N SER A 118 -24.39 13.97 -44.45
CA SER A 118 -23.75 14.62 -45.59
C SER A 118 -23.82 13.79 -46.89
N GLU A 119 -23.88 12.46 -46.78
CA GLU A 119 -23.98 11.53 -47.91
C GLU A 119 -25.43 11.33 -48.39
N HIS A 120 -26.42 11.55 -47.53
CA HIS A 120 -27.85 11.45 -47.81
C HIS A 120 -28.60 12.71 -47.32
N PRO A 121 -28.52 13.85 -48.05
CA PRO A 121 -29.14 15.10 -47.65
C PRO A 121 -30.67 15.08 -47.64
#